data_AF-A0A4Q4M314-F1
#
_entry.id   AF-A0A4Q4M314-F1
#
_cell.length_a   1.000
_cell.length_b   1.000
_cell.length_c   1.000
_cell.angle_alpha   90.00
_cell.angle_beta   90.00
_cell.angle_gamma   90.00
#
_symmetry.space_group_name_H-M   'P 1'
#
loop_
_entity.id
_entity.type
_entity.pdbx_description
1 polymer ?
#
loop_
_entity_poly.entity_id
_entity_poly.type
_entity_poly.pdbx_seq_one_letter_code
_entity_poly.pdbx_strand_id
1 'polypeptide(L)'
;MASAQHVIDPNADTIIILRSPGNPEYFALWDNSPFENLDALAQLPFCLAAEDVETTNTNDTTVHQAPTEGITVTSFEHTIPVVPVGSVLYCVSSRHLTLASPVFRKMLSPDGFREGYKKPDGRHYIVVEDWEEEAFLVFLNMLHLRGRKIPRRVSLELLAKVGILVDYYDCEDAVGSFTTT
;
A
#
# COMPACT_ATOMS: atom_id res chain seq x y z
N MET A 1 -17.00 19.74 0.80
CA MET A 1 -15.61 20.23 0.85
C MET A 1 -14.86 19.61 -0.32
N ALA A 2 -13.97 20.36 -0.98
CA ALA A 2 -13.20 19.83 -2.11
C ALA A 2 -12.16 18.81 -1.63
N SER A 3 -11.84 17.82 -2.46
CA SER A 3 -10.72 16.90 -2.21
C SER A 3 -9.40 17.68 -2.17
N ALA A 4 -8.55 17.42 -1.18
CA ALA A 4 -7.19 17.94 -1.14
C ALA A 4 -6.34 17.24 -2.20
N GLN A 5 -5.44 17.98 -2.85
CA GLN A 5 -4.57 17.43 -3.89
C GLN A 5 -3.12 17.86 -3.66
N HIS A 6 -2.22 16.88 -3.67
CA HIS A 6 -0.78 17.03 -3.53
C HIS A 6 -0.08 16.62 -4.82
N VAL A 7 0.56 17.59 -5.49
CA VAL A 7 1.41 17.31 -6.66
C VAL A 7 2.83 17.05 -6.18
N ILE A 8 3.23 15.78 -6.19
CA ILE A 8 4.56 15.34 -5.72
C ILE A 8 5.53 15.29 -6.90
N ASP A 9 5.09 14.69 -8.02
CA ASP A 9 5.83 14.67 -9.27
C ASP A 9 5.16 15.56 -10.34
N PRO A 10 5.87 16.52 -10.95
CA PRO A 10 5.31 17.33 -12.04
C PRO A 10 4.99 16.52 -13.30
N ASN A 11 5.61 15.36 -13.48
CA ASN A 11 5.38 14.42 -14.58
C ASN A 11 4.62 13.17 -14.12
N ALA A 12 3.76 13.32 -13.11
CA ALA A 12 2.99 12.23 -12.53
C ALA A 12 2.20 11.43 -13.58
N ASP A 13 2.41 10.11 -13.58
CA ASP A 13 1.68 9.11 -14.36
C ASP A 13 0.77 8.24 -13.47
N THR A 14 0.83 8.45 -12.15
CA THR A 14 0.07 7.69 -11.15
C THR A 14 -0.65 8.64 -10.20
N ILE A 15 -1.91 8.31 -9.89
CA ILE A 15 -2.73 9.02 -8.91
C ILE A 15 -3.08 8.04 -7.79
N ILE A 16 -2.61 8.32 -6.58
CA ILE A 16 -3.05 7.62 -5.38
C ILE A 16 -4.24 8.39 -4.79
N ILE A 17 -5.33 7.67 -4.53
CA ILE A 17 -6.55 8.17 -3.91
C ILE A 17 -6.58 7.63 -2.48
N LEU A 18 -6.33 8.49 -1.50
CA LEU A 18 -6.53 8.16 -0.08
C LEU A 18 -7.98 8.45 0.30
N ARG A 19 -8.74 7.39 0.53
CA ARG A 19 -10.10 7.46 1.08
C ARG A 19 -10.01 7.43 2.59
N SER A 20 -10.96 8.11 3.25
CA SER A 20 -11.07 8.12 4.71
C SER A 20 -9.71 8.33 5.40
N PRO A 21 -9.04 9.49 5.18
CA PRO A 21 -7.75 9.75 5.81
C PRO A 21 -7.89 9.54 7.32
N GLY A 22 -6.99 8.72 7.90
CA GLY A 22 -7.09 8.26 9.28
C GLY A 22 -7.31 9.41 10.27
N ASN A 23 -8.14 9.19 11.29
CA ASN A 23 -8.46 10.23 12.26
C ASN A 23 -7.18 10.69 13.00
N PRO A 24 -6.80 11.97 12.93
CA PRO A 24 -5.61 12.47 13.60
C PRO A 24 -5.67 12.37 15.14
N GLU A 25 -6.86 12.20 15.75
CA GLU A 25 -6.99 12.07 17.20
C GLU A 25 -6.72 10.66 17.75
N TYR A 26 -6.60 9.64 16.90
CA TYR A 26 -6.40 8.26 17.35
C TYR A 26 -5.31 7.56 16.54
N PHE A 27 -4.14 7.40 17.14
CA PHE A 27 -3.07 6.53 16.62
C PHE A 27 -3.49 5.07 16.82
N ALA A 28 -3.57 4.30 15.74
CA ALA A 28 -3.70 2.84 15.80
C ALA A 28 -5.00 2.32 16.47
N LEU A 29 -6.18 2.78 16.03
CA LEU A 29 -7.38 1.96 16.11
C LEU A 29 -7.30 0.90 15.01
N TRP A 30 -6.46 -0.11 15.23
CA TRP A 30 -6.61 -1.37 14.51
C TRP A 30 -7.96 -1.86 14.98
N ASP A 31 -8.96 -1.92 14.08
CA ASP A 31 -10.22 -2.60 14.41
C ASP A 31 -9.84 -3.93 15.07
N ASN A 32 -10.35 -4.17 16.29
CA ASN A 32 -9.90 -5.28 17.11
C ASN A 32 -9.95 -6.60 16.31
N SER A 33 -8.77 -7.25 16.22
CA SER A 33 -8.39 -8.47 15.50
C SER A 33 -7.68 -8.26 14.14
N PRO A 34 -6.42 -8.75 13.99
CA PRO A 34 -5.95 -10.06 14.41
C PRO A 34 -4.98 -10.09 15.62
N PHE A 35 -4.76 -8.97 16.30
CA PHE A 35 -3.80 -8.90 17.41
C PHE A 35 -4.31 -9.40 18.77
N GLU A 36 -5.57 -9.81 18.89
CA GLU A 36 -6.08 -10.43 20.12
C GLU A 36 -5.66 -11.90 20.28
N ASN A 37 -5.08 -12.53 19.25
CA ASN A 37 -4.65 -13.91 19.32
C ASN A 37 -3.12 -14.00 19.30
N LEU A 38 -2.52 -14.03 20.49
CA LEU A 38 -1.08 -14.18 20.68
C LEU A 38 -0.55 -15.50 20.08
N ASP A 39 -1.41 -16.52 19.94
CA ASP A 39 -1.05 -17.79 19.29
C ASP A 39 -0.96 -17.67 17.76
N ALA A 40 -1.60 -16.66 17.15
CA ALA A 40 -1.54 -16.42 15.71
C ALA A 40 -0.22 -15.73 15.29
N LEU A 41 0.43 -15.00 16.19
CA LEU A 41 1.74 -14.39 15.93
C LEU A 41 2.83 -15.45 15.75
N ALA A 42 2.70 -16.61 16.41
CA ALA A 42 3.61 -17.75 16.24
C ALA A 42 3.43 -18.48 14.88
N GLN A 43 2.39 -18.15 14.10
CA GLN A 43 2.11 -18.74 12.80
C GLN A 43 2.38 -17.78 11.63
N LEU A 44 2.88 -16.56 11.89
CA LEU A 44 3.33 -15.65 10.85
C LEU A 44 4.69 -16.11 10.29
N PRO A 45 4.97 -15.97 8.98
CA PRO A 45 6.18 -16.53 8.36
C PRO A 45 7.50 -15.87 8.79
N PHE A 46 7.46 -14.88 9.70
CA PHE A 46 8.59 -14.02 10.04
C PHE A 46 9.12 -14.21 11.48
N CYS A 47 8.67 -15.24 12.21
CA CYS A 47 9.29 -15.53 13.51
C CYS A 47 10.68 -16.14 13.32
N LEU A 48 11.73 -15.35 13.61
CA LEU A 48 13.08 -15.82 13.86
C LEU A 48 13.06 -16.86 14.99
N ALA A 49 13.15 -18.14 14.64
CA ALA A 49 13.50 -19.20 15.57
C ALA A 49 14.49 -20.16 14.90
N ALA A 50 15.54 -20.46 15.66
CA ALA A 50 16.68 -21.27 15.28
C ALA A 50 16.29 -22.73 14.95
N GLU A 51 17.22 -23.38 14.25
CA GLU A 51 17.20 -24.76 13.75
C GLU A 51 16.72 -25.80 14.77
N ASP A 52 15.98 -26.81 14.30
CA ASP A 52 16.39 -28.23 14.37
C ASP A 52 15.39 -29.21 13.70
N VAL A 53 15.92 -29.96 12.73
CA VAL A 53 15.85 -31.44 12.57
C VAL A 53 14.51 -32.18 12.28
N GLU A 54 14.49 -32.75 11.07
CA GLU A 54 13.96 -34.07 10.61
C GLU A 54 12.50 -34.55 10.76
N THR A 55 11.98 -34.96 9.59
CA THR A 55 11.45 -36.30 9.20
C THR A 55 9.99 -36.45 8.72
N THR A 56 9.92 -36.93 7.47
CA THR A 56 9.04 -37.98 6.89
C THR A 56 7.54 -37.75 6.58
N ASN A 57 7.22 -37.93 5.27
CA ASN A 57 6.17 -38.79 4.67
C ASN A 57 4.69 -38.41 4.94
N THR A 58 3.68 -38.51 4.06
CA THR A 58 3.41 -39.21 2.77
C THR A 58 2.01 -38.73 2.25
N ASN A 59 1.73 -38.93 0.94
CA ASN A 59 0.44 -39.23 0.23
C ASN A 59 -0.90 -38.47 0.56
N ASP A 60 -1.91 -38.22 -0.29
CA ASP A 60 -2.36 -38.70 -1.61
C ASP A 60 -3.54 -37.80 -2.14
N THR A 61 -3.60 -37.57 -3.47
CA THR A 61 -4.73 -37.57 -4.46
C THR A 61 -6.16 -37.13 -4.01
N THR A 62 -6.95 -36.27 -4.66
CA THR A 62 -7.57 -36.42 -6.02
C THR A 62 -8.45 -35.22 -6.44
N VAL A 63 -8.46 -35.00 -7.76
CA VAL A 63 -9.30 -34.22 -8.70
C VAL A 63 -10.82 -34.21 -8.45
N HIS A 64 -11.51 -33.09 -8.74
CA HIS A 64 -12.81 -33.08 -9.47
C HIS A 64 -13.06 -31.77 -10.25
N GLN A 65 -13.44 -31.94 -11.52
CA GLN A 65 -13.72 -30.94 -12.56
C GLN A 65 -15.12 -30.29 -12.44
N ALA A 66 -15.25 -29.17 -13.16
CA ALA A 66 -16.39 -28.26 -13.36
C ALA A 66 -17.72 -28.89 -13.80
N PRO A 67 -18.81 -28.09 -13.80
CA PRO A 67 -19.32 -27.62 -15.09
C PRO A 67 -19.78 -26.16 -15.16
N THR A 68 -19.69 -25.68 -16.40
CA THR A 68 -20.08 -24.42 -17.04
C THR A 68 -21.55 -24.03 -16.85
N GLU A 69 -21.84 -22.75 -16.59
CA GLU A 69 -23.06 -22.08 -17.09
C GLU A 69 -22.84 -20.56 -17.17
N GLY A 70 -23.30 -19.97 -18.28
CA GLY A 70 -22.81 -18.71 -18.83
C GLY A 70 -23.22 -17.44 -18.08
N ILE A 71 -22.35 -16.43 -18.14
CA ILE A 71 -22.73 -15.05 -17.86
C ILE A 71 -22.26 -14.16 -19.02
N THR A 72 -23.27 -13.54 -19.59
CA THR A 72 -23.30 -12.58 -20.68
C THR A 72 -22.22 -11.51 -20.57
N VAL A 73 -21.48 -11.34 -21.66
CA VAL A 73 -20.59 -10.20 -21.90
C VAL A 73 -21.44 -8.94 -21.97
N THR A 74 -21.47 -8.16 -20.91
CA THR A 74 -22.01 -6.79 -20.93
C THR A 74 -20.89 -5.81 -20.59
N SER A 75 -20.35 -5.22 -21.66
CA SER A 75 -19.86 -3.85 -21.76
C SER A 75 -19.11 -3.28 -20.55
N PHE A 76 -17.79 -3.21 -20.68
CA PHE A 76 -16.91 -2.45 -19.79
C PHE A 76 -17.24 -0.95 -19.83
N GLU A 77 -18.15 -0.51 -18.96
CA GLU A 77 -18.35 0.90 -18.72
C GLU A 77 -17.09 1.50 -18.10
N HIS A 78 -16.53 2.44 -18.85
CA HIS A 78 -15.35 3.23 -18.57
C HIS A 78 -15.66 4.33 -17.55
N THR A 79 -16.06 3.95 -16.34
CA THR A 79 -16.43 4.92 -15.31
C THR A 79 -15.18 5.46 -14.65
N ILE A 80 -15.01 6.80 -14.69
CA ILE A 80 -14.05 7.52 -13.85
C ILE A 80 -14.28 7.04 -12.40
N PRO A 81 -13.25 6.67 -11.62
CA PRO A 81 -13.39 6.39 -10.20
C PRO A 81 -14.09 7.58 -9.60
N VAL A 82 -15.29 7.32 -9.09
CA VAL A 82 -15.99 8.27 -8.25
C VAL A 82 -15.07 8.47 -7.06
N VAL A 83 -14.36 9.61 -7.04
CA VAL A 83 -13.51 10.00 -5.92
C VAL A 83 -14.46 10.43 -4.81
N PRO A 84 -14.52 9.70 -3.68
CA PRO A 84 -15.39 10.09 -2.58
C PRO A 84 -15.05 11.50 -2.09
N VAL A 85 -16.08 12.29 -1.76
CA VAL A 85 -15.90 13.62 -1.18
C VAL A 85 -15.11 13.50 0.11
N GLY A 86 -14.03 14.28 0.26
CA GLY A 86 -13.12 14.21 1.41
C GLY A 86 -11.89 13.31 1.19
N SER A 87 -11.78 12.65 0.03
CA SER A 87 -10.54 11.94 -0.32
C SER A 87 -9.38 12.90 -0.58
N VAL A 88 -8.15 12.44 -0.35
CA VAL A 88 -6.91 13.15 -0.68
C VAL A 88 -6.28 12.51 -1.91
N LEU A 89 -5.83 13.33 -2.86
CA LEU A 89 -5.23 12.89 -4.11
C LEU A 89 -3.73 13.19 -4.13
N TYR A 90 -2.93 12.19 -4.48
CA TYR A 90 -1.48 12.34 -4.63
C TYR A 90 -1.06 12.05 -6.06
N CYS A 91 -0.47 13.04 -6.74
CA CYS A 91 0.08 12.88 -8.09
C CYS A 91 1.56 12.51 -7.99
N VAL A 92 1.89 11.28 -8.37
CA VAL A 92 3.19 10.63 -8.13
C VAL A 92 3.70 9.91 -9.39
N SER A 93 4.97 9.52 -9.38
CA SER A 93 5.59 8.74 -10.44
C SER A 93 5.61 7.25 -10.11
N SER A 94 5.03 6.45 -11.01
CA SER A 94 5.08 4.99 -10.98
C SER A 94 6.51 4.47 -10.88
N ARG A 95 7.47 5.13 -11.52
CA ARG A 95 8.89 4.73 -11.56
C ARG A 95 9.54 4.88 -10.19
N HIS A 96 9.31 6.00 -9.51
CA HIS A 96 9.83 6.20 -8.14
C HIS A 96 9.24 5.17 -7.18
N LEU A 97 7.91 4.97 -7.22
CA LEU A 97 7.23 3.98 -6.39
C LEU A 97 7.75 2.56 -6.63
N THR A 98 7.81 2.15 -7.90
CA THR A 98 8.26 0.80 -8.32
C THR A 98 9.71 0.54 -7.95
N LEU A 99 10.59 1.55 -8.10
CA LEU A 99 11.99 1.42 -7.76
C LEU A 99 12.18 1.26 -6.25
N ALA A 100 11.43 2.03 -5.46
CA ALA A 100 11.60 2.09 -4.02
C ALA A 100 10.93 0.93 -3.26
N SER A 101 9.84 0.36 -3.79
CA SER A 101 9.01 -0.61 -3.08
C SER A 101 8.61 -1.79 -3.99
N PRO A 102 8.86 -3.05 -3.57
CA PRO A 102 8.36 -4.23 -4.27
C PRO A 102 6.83 -4.35 -4.18
N VAL A 103 6.21 -3.84 -3.11
CA VAL A 103 4.75 -3.79 -2.96
C VAL A 103 4.13 -2.90 -4.03
N PHE A 104 4.63 -1.67 -4.19
CA PHE A 104 4.16 -0.79 -5.27
C PHE A 104 4.47 -1.35 -6.66
N ARG A 105 5.63 -1.98 -6.85
CA ARG A 105 5.97 -2.68 -8.10
C ARG A 105 4.93 -3.73 -8.46
N LYS A 106 4.49 -4.53 -7.48
CA LYS A 106 3.44 -5.54 -7.68
C LYS A 106 2.09 -4.89 -7.98
N MET A 107 1.70 -3.86 -7.24
CA MET A 107 0.46 -3.10 -7.47
C MET A 107 0.39 -2.46 -8.87
N LEU A 108 1.51 -1.97 -9.40
CA LEU A 108 1.62 -1.30 -10.69
C LEU A 108 1.94 -2.25 -11.86
N SER A 109 2.17 -3.53 -11.57
CA SER A 109 2.44 -4.54 -12.60
C SER A 109 1.19 -4.83 -13.44
N PRO A 110 1.32 -5.24 -14.71
CA PRO A 110 0.17 -5.61 -15.55
C PRO A 110 -0.68 -6.74 -14.96
N ASP A 111 -0.05 -7.65 -14.24
CA ASP A 111 -0.68 -8.77 -13.52
C ASP A 111 -0.98 -8.43 -12.05
N GLY A 112 -0.93 -7.15 -11.70
CA GLY A 112 -1.01 -6.62 -10.34
C GLY A 112 -2.39 -6.72 -9.70
N PHE A 113 -2.45 -6.38 -8.42
CA PHE A 113 -3.67 -6.38 -7.60
C PHE A 113 -4.78 -5.49 -8.20
N ARG A 114 -6.04 -5.79 -7.86
CA ARG A 114 -7.24 -5.02 -8.28
C ARG A 114 -7.19 -3.52 -7.96
N GLU A 115 -6.27 -3.10 -7.10
CA GLU A 115 -6.08 -1.73 -6.62
C GLU A 115 -5.38 -0.83 -7.64
N GLY A 116 -4.53 -1.38 -8.52
CA GLY A 116 -3.82 -0.66 -9.56
C GLY A 116 -4.45 -0.89 -10.93
N TYR A 117 -5.19 0.09 -11.47
CA TYR A 117 -5.71 -0.03 -12.84
C TYR A 117 -5.33 1.18 -13.69
N LYS A 118 -4.94 0.89 -14.94
CA LYS A 118 -4.64 1.90 -15.94
C LYS A 118 -5.93 2.37 -16.59
N LYS A 119 -6.17 3.68 -16.59
CA LYS A 119 -7.33 4.27 -17.26
C LYS A 119 -7.01 4.69 -18.70
N PRO A 120 -8.04 4.97 -19.52
CA PRO A 120 -7.82 5.37 -20.92
C PRO A 120 -7.14 6.73 -21.04
N ASP A 121 -7.10 7.51 -19.95
CA ASP A 121 -6.27 8.71 -19.80
C ASP A 121 -4.76 8.40 -19.76
N GLY A 122 -4.39 7.11 -19.74
CA GLY A 122 -3.02 6.63 -19.74
C GLY A 122 -2.36 6.59 -18.35
N ARG A 123 -3.08 6.95 -17.28
CA ARG A 123 -2.55 7.01 -15.91
C ARG A 123 -2.93 5.78 -15.09
N HIS A 124 -2.11 5.49 -14.09
CA HIS A 124 -2.38 4.48 -13.07
C HIS A 124 -3.16 5.10 -11.91
N TYR A 125 -4.10 4.34 -11.36
CA TYR A 125 -4.86 4.73 -10.18
C TYR A 125 -4.66 3.68 -9.10
N ILE A 126 -4.29 4.12 -7.91
CA ILE A 126 -4.18 3.29 -6.71
C ILE A 126 -5.15 3.84 -5.67
N VAL A 127 -5.95 2.98 -5.06
CA VAL A 127 -6.82 3.36 -3.93
C VAL A 127 -6.19 2.82 -2.66
N VAL A 128 -6.03 3.69 -1.66
CA VAL A 128 -5.58 3.33 -0.32
C VAL A 128 -6.56 3.90 0.71
N GLU A 129 -6.65 3.26 1.87
CA GLU A 129 -7.58 3.63 2.94
C GLU A 129 -6.80 3.71 4.26
N ASP A 130 -7.35 4.42 5.24
CA ASP A 130 -6.91 4.47 6.65
C ASP A 130 -5.52 5.05 6.95
N TRP A 131 -4.72 5.38 5.94
CA TRP A 131 -3.50 6.15 6.16
C TRP A 131 -3.81 7.58 6.60
N GLU A 132 -3.00 8.08 7.54
CA GLU A 132 -3.05 9.48 7.95
C GLU A 132 -2.41 10.37 6.86
N GLU A 133 -3.04 11.50 6.55
CA GLU A 133 -2.66 12.34 5.41
C GLU A 133 -1.22 12.87 5.51
N GLU A 134 -0.80 13.39 6.67
CA GLU A 134 0.53 13.94 6.87
C GLU A 134 1.61 12.86 6.79
N ALA A 135 1.43 11.73 7.47
CA ALA A 135 2.33 10.59 7.40
C ALA A 135 2.50 10.09 5.96
N PHE A 136 1.40 9.93 5.23
CA PHE A 136 1.45 9.44 3.86
C PHE A 136 2.11 10.46 2.91
N LEU A 137 1.87 11.76 3.10
CA LEU A 137 2.55 12.80 2.34
C LEU A 137 4.06 12.82 2.60
N VAL A 138 4.50 12.68 3.86
CA VAL A 138 5.93 12.60 4.21
C VAL A 138 6.56 11.38 3.56
N PHE A 139 5.93 10.22 3.68
CA PHE A 139 6.35 8.97 3.08
C PHE A 139 6.51 9.08 1.56
N LEU A 140 5.52 9.61 0.85
CA LEU A 140 5.62 9.78 -0.60
C LEU A 140 6.69 10.79 -1.01
N ASN A 141 6.93 11.84 -0.22
CA ASN A 141 8.06 12.76 -0.47
C ASN A 141 9.43 12.07 -0.28
N MET A 142 9.54 11.11 0.65
CA MET A 142 10.76 10.28 0.80
C MET A 142 10.99 9.45 -0.47
N LEU A 143 9.98 8.72 -0.95
CA LEU A 143 10.10 7.87 -2.14
C LEU A 143 10.43 8.66 -3.42
N HIS A 144 10.05 9.93 -3.47
CA HIS A 144 10.35 10.84 -4.60
C HIS A 144 11.63 11.67 -4.38
N LEU A 145 12.45 11.33 -3.38
CA LEU A 145 13.71 12.02 -3.05
C LEU A 145 13.55 13.52 -2.81
N ARG A 146 12.37 13.96 -2.36
CA ARG A 146 12.05 15.37 -2.09
C ARG A 146 12.44 15.74 -0.66
N GLY A 147 13.70 15.50 -0.30
CA GLY A 147 14.20 15.68 1.08
C GLY A 147 13.92 17.05 1.70
N ARG A 148 13.86 18.13 0.88
CA ARG A 148 13.51 19.48 1.36
C ARG A 148 12.05 19.64 1.80
N LYS A 149 11.16 18.72 1.43
CA LYS A 149 9.74 18.68 1.81
C LYS A 149 9.48 17.77 3.01
N ILE A 150 10.50 17.04 3.48
CA ILE A 150 10.43 16.22 4.69
C ILE A 150 10.68 17.13 5.91
N PRO A 151 9.79 17.17 6.91
CA PRO A 151 10.02 17.93 8.14
C PRO A 151 11.26 17.43 8.89
N ARG A 152 12.11 18.34 9.35
CA ARG A 152 13.31 18.01 10.15
C ARG A 152 13.03 17.69 11.61
N ARG A 153 11.84 18.06 12.08
CA ARG A 153 11.35 17.81 13.43
C ARG A 153 9.96 17.25 13.28
N VAL A 154 9.77 16.04 13.76
CA VAL A 154 8.50 15.32 13.73
C VAL A 154 8.17 14.83 15.14
N SER A 155 6.89 14.66 15.45
CA SER A 155 6.49 13.98 16.67
C SER A 155 6.87 12.49 16.58
N LEU A 156 7.02 11.84 17.73
CA LEU A 156 7.20 10.37 17.77
C LEU A 156 6.03 9.65 17.11
N GLU A 157 4.83 10.20 17.24
CA GLU A 157 3.62 9.67 16.62
C GLU A 157 3.72 9.67 15.08
N LEU A 158 4.06 10.81 14.47
CA LEU A 158 4.24 10.91 13.01
C LEU A 158 5.37 10.00 12.52
N LEU A 159 6.48 9.94 13.27
CA LEU A 159 7.58 9.03 12.96
C LEU A 159 7.14 7.56 12.99
N ALA A 160 6.32 7.17 13.97
CA ALA A 160 5.79 5.81 14.07
C ALA A 160 4.80 5.49 12.93
N LYS A 161 3.92 6.44 12.55
CA LYS A 161 3.02 6.27 11.39
C LYS A 161 3.82 6.08 10.08
N VAL A 162 4.88 6.87 9.89
CA VAL A 162 5.80 6.69 8.76
C VAL A 162 6.53 5.35 8.83
N GLY A 163 6.95 4.90 10.01
CA GLY A 163 7.56 3.59 10.21
C GLY A 163 6.64 2.44 9.77
N ILE A 164 5.35 2.49 10.13
CA ILE A 164 4.35 1.50 9.68
C ILE A 164 4.22 1.51 8.16
N LEU A 165 4.23 2.68 7.51
CA LEU A 165 4.21 2.77 6.04
C LEU A 165 5.45 2.13 5.41
N VAL A 166 6.63 2.40 5.97
CA VAL A 166 7.90 1.84 5.47
C VAL A 166 7.93 0.32 5.55
N ASP A 167 7.47 -0.23 6.67
CA ASP A 167 7.34 -1.67 6.88
C ASP A 167 6.29 -2.29 5.93
N TYR A 168 5.10 -1.69 5.84
CA TYR A 168 4.02 -2.18 5.00
C TYR A 168 4.39 -2.21 3.51
N TYR A 169 5.08 -1.18 3.02
CA TYR A 169 5.48 -1.10 1.61
C TYR A 169 6.87 -1.70 1.34
N ASP A 170 7.54 -2.28 2.34
CA ASP A 170 8.83 -2.98 2.21
C ASP A 170 9.89 -2.11 1.50
N CYS A 171 10.15 -0.93 2.07
CA CYS A 171 11.01 0.08 1.44
C CYS A 171 11.98 0.78 2.41
N GLU A 172 12.47 0.08 3.42
CA GLU A 172 13.45 0.57 4.39
C GLU A 172 14.74 1.07 3.73
N ASP A 173 15.25 0.34 2.73
CA ASP A 173 16.46 0.71 1.99
C ASP A 173 16.29 2.05 1.25
N ALA A 174 15.10 2.31 0.70
CA ALA A 174 14.80 3.53 -0.02
C ALA A 174 14.73 4.75 0.91
N VAL A 175 14.28 4.56 2.14
CA VAL A 175 14.14 5.65 3.13
C VAL A 175 15.33 5.79 4.07
N GLY A 176 16.23 4.81 4.14
CA GLY A 176 17.38 4.80 5.04
C GLY A 176 18.29 6.02 4.91
N SER A 177 18.35 6.64 3.74
CA SER A 177 19.09 7.90 3.51
C SER A 177 18.56 9.10 4.31
N PHE A 178 17.32 9.05 4.80
CA PHE A 178 16.69 10.09 5.60
C PHE A 178 16.74 9.82 7.11
N THR A 179 17.09 8.60 7.53
CA THR A 179 17.18 8.20 8.94
C THR A 179 18.65 8.19 9.36
N THR A 180 19.20 9.35 9.70
CA THR A 180 20.57 9.43 10.26
C THR A 180 20.61 8.82 11.67
N THR A 181 21.53 7.88 11.89
CA THR A 181 21.89 7.34 13.21
C THR A 181 22.81 8.28 13.98
#